data_AF-C6F6R7-F1
#
_entry.id   AF-C6F6R7-F1
#
_cell.length_a   1.000
_cell.length_b   1.000
_cell.length_c   1.000
_cell.angle_alpha   90.00
_cell.angle_beta   90.00
_cell.angle_gamma   90.00
#
_symmetry.space_group_name_H-M   'P 1'
#
loop_
_entity.id
_entity.type
_entity.pdbx_description
1 polymer ?
#
loop_
_entity_poly.entity_id
_entity_poly.type
_entity_poly.pdbx_seq_one_letter_code
_entity_poly.pdbx_strand_id
1 'polypeptide(L)'
;HLHHRNLVPLLGYCVAKNEKLLVYRHMANGSLYERLHAHEIEDDNYLDWTRRLKIAIGAARGLAWLHHSCNPRIIHRNVSSNCILLDENHEAKITDFGLARLMNPVDTHLSTFINGDFGDLGY
;
A
#
# COMPACT_ATOMS: atom_id res chain seq x y z
N HIS A 1 13.58 7.37 3.30
CA HIS A 1 12.59 6.65 4.12
C HIS A 1 11.19 6.92 3.57
N LEU A 2 10.45 5.86 3.24
CA LEU A 2 9.04 5.92 2.82
C LEU A 2 8.17 6.13 4.07
N HIS A 3 7.92 7.38 4.44
CA HIS A 3 7.11 7.71 5.60
C HIS A 3 6.07 8.78 5.24
N HIS A 4 4.81 8.39 5.27
CA HIS A 4 3.68 9.28 5.01
C HIS A 4 2.47 8.81 5.80
N ARG A 5 1.64 9.75 6.27
CA ARG A 5 0.50 9.47 7.16
C ARG A 5 -0.55 8.52 6.57
N ASN A 6 -0.61 8.39 5.24
CA ASN A 6 -1.54 7.50 4.52
C ASN A 6 -0.86 6.27 3.93
N LEU A 7 0.33 5.91 4.41
CA LEU A 7 0.98 4.63 4.13
C LEU A 7 1.10 3.83 5.42
N VAL A 8 1.00 2.51 5.34
CA VAL A 8 1.23 1.65 6.51
C VAL A 8 2.72 1.74 6.91
N PRO A 9 3.03 2.10 8.17
CA PRO A 9 4.41 2.16 8.62
C PRO A 9 5.07 0.77 8.61
N LEU A 10 6.15 0.61 7.84
CA LEU A 10 7.08 -0.51 7.98
C LEU A 10 7.96 -0.25 9.21
N LEU A 11 7.84 -1.11 10.22
CA LEU A 11 8.58 -1.01 11.48
C LEU A 11 9.94 -1.70 11.40
N GLY A 12 10.05 -2.72 10.55
CA GLY A 12 11.29 -3.46 10.37
C GLY A 12 11.14 -4.60 9.37
N TYR A 13 12.24 -5.32 9.18
CA TYR A 13 12.28 -6.48 8.32
C TYR A 13 13.23 -7.53 8.94
N CYS A 14 13.05 -8.79 8.55
CA CYS A 14 13.95 -9.88 8.92
C CYS A 14 14.34 -10.64 7.65
N VAL A 15 15.64 -10.91 7.51
CA VAL A 15 16.18 -11.80 6.49
C VAL A 15 16.98 -12.88 7.20
N ALA A 16 16.47 -14.11 7.18
CA ALA A 16 17.09 -15.24 7.87
C ALA A 16 17.03 -16.48 6.97
N LYS A 17 18.19 -16.96 6.52
CA LYS A 17 18.31 -18.06 5.55
C LYS A 17 17.46 -17.77 4.29
N ASN A 18 16.40 -18.54 4.07
CA ASN A 18 15.49 -18.41 2.93
C ASN A 18 14.22 -17.61 3.26
N GLU A 19 14.05 -17.16 4.51
CA GLU A 19 12.87 -16.43 4.95
C GLU A 19 13.10 -14.92 4.85
N LYS A 20 12.07 -14.22 4.35
CA LYS A 20 12.02 -12.75 4.26
C LYS A 20 10.71 -12.27 4.86
N LEU A 21 10.79 -11.55 5.97
CA LEU A 21 9.64 -11.06 6.71
C LEU A 21 9.63 -9.53 6.74
N LEU A 22 8.44 -8.95 6.68
CA LEU A 22 8.21 -7.51 6.83
C LEU A 22 7.28 -7.31 8.03
N VAL A 23 7.66 -6.40 8.93
CA VAL A 23 6.89 -6.09 10.14
C VAL A 23 6.27 -4.73 9.99
N TYR A 24 4.94 -4.68 9.98
CA TYR A 24 4.18 -3.45 9.84
C TYR A 24 3.48 -3.08 11.14
N ARG A 25 3.14 -1.80 11.29
CA ARG A 25 2.22 -1.37 12.34
C ARG A 25 0.85 -2.01 12.10
N HIS A 26 0.26 -2.57 13.15
CA HIS A 26 -1.08 -3.15 13.11
C HIS A 26 -2.14 -2.08 12.84
N MET A 27 -3.08 -2.38 11.95
CA MET A 27 -4.19 -1.50 11.55
C MET A 27 -5.47 -2.05 12.17
N ALA A 28 -5.96 -1.39 13.22
CA ALA A 28 -7.00 -1.93 14.11
C ALA A 28 -8.33 -2.24 13.40
N ASN A 29 -8.64 -1.53 12.32
CA ASN A 29 -9.89 -1.70 11.59
C ASN A 29 -9.78 -2.58 10.34
N GLY A 30 -8.65 -3.29 10.17
CA GLY A 30 -8.46 -4.22 9.06
C GLY A 30 -8.43 -3.52 7.70
N SER A 31 -8.81 -4.26 6.66
CA SER A 31 -8.89 -3.77 5.30
C SER A 31 -10.22 -3.06 5.01
N LEU A 32 -10.20 -2.13 4.06
CA LEU A 32 -11.40 -1.50 3.54
C LEU A 32 -12.31 -2.54 2.88
N TYR A 33 -11.76 -3.59 2.26
CA TYR A 33 -12.55 -4.68 1.69
C TYR A 33 -13.43 -5.35 2.75
N GLU A 34 -12.85 -5.76 3.87
CA GLU A 34 -13.58 -6.39 4.98
C GLU A 34 -14.69 -5.47 5.51
N ARG A 35 -14.40 -4.17 5.68
CA ARG A 35 -15.40 -3.20 6.16
C ARG A 35 -16.51 -2.92 5.16
N LEU A 36 -16.26 -3.00 3.86
CA LEU A 36 -17.28 -2.83 2.84
C LEU A 36 -18.19 -4.05 2.67
N HIS A 37 -17.73 -5.24 3.08
CA HIS A 37 -18.45 -6.51 2.91
C HIS A 37 -18.85 -7.15 4.24
N ALA A 38 -18.73 -6.44 5.37
CA ALA A 38 -19.18 -6.92 6.66
C ALA A 38 -20.69 -7.20 6.61
N HIS A 39 -21.07 -8.44 6.94
CA HIS A 39 -22.47 -8.88 6.93
C HIS A 39 -23.26 -8.37 8.16
N GLU A 40 -22.57 -7.96 9.21
CA GLU A 40 -23.16 -7.47 10.45
C GLU A 40 -22.92 -5.96 10.57
N ILE A 41 -24.00 -5.19 10.66
CA ILE A 41 -23.96 -3.75 10.92
C ILE A 41 -23.84 -3.57 12.44
N GLU A 42 -22.62 -3.70 12.96
CA GLU A 42 -22.29 -3.09 14.24
C GLU A 42 -22.01 -1.60 14.00
N ASP A 43 -22.39 -0.73 14.94
CA ASP A 43 -22.22 0.72 14.81
C ASP A 43 -20.77 1.13 14.50
N ASP A 44 -19.78 0.38 14.99
CA ASP A 44 -18.36 0.65 14.73
C ASP A 44 -17.90 0.17 13.35
N ASN A 45 -18.57 -0.83 12.77
CA ASN A 45 -18.28 -1.35 11.43
C ASN A 45 -18.96 -0.55 10.31
N TYR A 46 -19.94 0.30 10.64
CA TYR A 46 -20.66 1.08 9.64
C TYR A 46 -19.78 2.18 9.02
N LEU A 47 -19.50 2.04 7.73
CA LEU A 47 -18.89 3.10 6.91
C LEU A 47 -19.99 3.97 6.30
N ASP A 48 -20.38 5.02 7.03
CA ASP A 48 -21.24 6.07 6.50
C ASP A 48 -20.56 6.82 5.34
N TRP A 49 -21.32 7.64 4.62
CA TRP A 49 -20.79 8.37 3.47
C TRP A 49 -19.61 9.28 3.82
N THR A 50 -19.68 9.94 4.98
CA THR A 50 -18.64 10.84 5.47
C THR A 50 -17.32 10.08 5.70
N ARG A 51 -17.36 8.92 6.36
CA ARG A 51 -16.19 8.04 6.57
C ARG A 51 -15.64 7.53 5.24
N ARG A 52 -16.50 7.11 4.30
CA ARG A 52 -16.05 6.66 2.96
C ARG A 52 -15.31 7.77 2.21
N LEU A 53 -15.82 9.00 2.24
CA LEU A 53 -15.17 10.14 1.61
C LEU A 53 -13.83 10.46 2.27
N LYS A 54 -13.76 10.42 3.60
CA LYS A 54 -12.52 10.57 4.37
C LYS A 54 -11.47 9.54 3.95
N ILE A 55 -11.86 8.27 3.85
CA ILE A 55 -11.00 7.16 3.42
C ILE A 55 -10.49 7.39 1.99
N ALA A 56 -11.38 7.73 1.06
CA ALA A 56 -11.02 7.99 -0.34
C ALA A 56 -10.01 9.14 -0.47
N ILE A 57 -10.22 10.23 0.28
CA ILE A 57 -9.29 11.37 0.33
C ILE A 57 -7.93 10.93 0.91
N GLY A 58 -7.92 10.13 1.97
CA GLY A 58 -6.69 9.61 2.57
C GLY A 58 -5.89 8.74 1.60
N ALA A 59 -6.55 7.80 0.93
CA ALA A 59 -5.92 6.95 -0.08
C ALA A 59 -5.36 7.79 -1.26
N ALA A 60 -6.16 8.73 -1.78
CA ALA A 60 -5.72 9.62 -2.85
C ALA A 60 -4.49 10.46 -2.46
N ARG A 61 -4.45 10.97 -1.22
CA ARG A 61 -3.28 11.70 -0.69
C ARG A 61 -2.02 10.83 -0.64
N GLY A 62 -2.15 9.58 -0.19
CA GLY A 62 -1.04 8.62 -0.19
C GLY A 62 -0.50 8.35 -1.59
N LEU A 63 -1.38 8.09 -2.56
CA LEU A 63 -1.01 7.87 -3.95
C LEU A 63 -0.39 9.12 -4.60
N ALA A 64 -0.94 10.30 -4.36
CA ALA A 64 -0.39 11.55 -4.87
C ALA A 64 1.04 11.80 -4.35
N TRP A 65 1.29 11.50 -3.08
CA TRP A 65 2.63 11.60 -2.50
C TRP A 65 3.63 10.63 -3.14
N LEU A 66 3.22 9.37 -3.38
CA LEU A 66 4.05 8.39 -4.09
C LEU A 66 4.39 8.83 -5.52
N HIS A 67 3.43 9.42 -6.23
CA HIS A 67 3.58 9.80 -7.63
C HIS A 67 4.30 11.12 -7.85
N HIS A 68 4.13 12.10 -6.96
CA HIS A 68 4.59 13.48 -7.20
C HIS A 68 5.64 13.96 -6.20
N SER A 69 5.70 13.40 -5.00
CA SER A 69 6.62 13.85 -3.95
C SER A 69 7.80 12.92 -3.72
N CYS A 70 7.66 11.63 -4.04
CA CYS A 70 8.79 10.70 -4.00
C CYS A 70 9.73 10.92 -5.19
N ASN A 71 11.04 10.87 -4.93
CA ASN A 71 12.07 10.89 -5.96
C ASN A 71 13.08 9.75 -5.70
N PRO A 72 13.15 8.72 -6.55
CA PRO A 72 12.31 8.51 -7.75
C PRO A 72 10.82 8.30 -7.41
N ARG A 73 9.95 8.57 -8.38
CA ARG A 73 8.49 8.37 -8.23
C ARG A 73 8.20 6.88 -8.05
N ILE A 74 7.16 6.56 -7.29
CA ILE A 74 6.83 5.17 -6.95
C ILE A 74 5.45 4.84 -7.51
N ILE A 75 5.36 3.83 -8.37
CA ILE A 75 4.10 3.29 -8.86
C ILE A 75 3.70 2.11 -7.99
N HIS A 76 2.53 2.16 -7.34
CA HIS A 76 2.06 1.09 -6.45
C HIS A 76 1.73 -0.21 -7.20
N ARG A 77 1.08 -0.11 -8.36
CA ARG A 77 0.62 -1.20 -9.25
C ARG A 77 -0.43 -2.17 -8.70
N ASN A 78 -0.71 -2.19 -7.39
CA ASN A 78 -1.76 -3.02 -6.79
C ASN A 78 -2.79 -2.20 -5.99
N VAL A 79 -3.43 -1.20 -6.60
CA VAL A 79 -4.42 -0.38 -5.87
C VAL A 79 -5.76 -1.10 -5.86
N SER A 80 -6.21 -1.53 -4.68
CA SER A 80 -7.50 -2.19 -4.44
C SER A 80 -8.00 -1.91 -3.02
N SER A 81 -9.25 -2.26 -2.70
CA SER A 81 -9.78 -2.14 -1.33
C SER A 81 -9.09 -3.07 -0.31
N ASN A 82 -8.47 -4.16 -0.76
CA ASN A 82 -7.64 -5.03 0.10
C ASN A 82 -6.31 -4.35 0.47
N CYS A 83 -5.80 -3.48 -0.39
CA CYS A 83 -4.53 -2.77 -0.18
C CYS A 83 -4.70 -1.43 0.54
N ILE A 84 -5.90 -1.14 1.05
CA ILE A 84 -6.20 0.02 1.89
C ILE A 84 -6.58 -0.52 3.27
N LEU A 85 -5.70 -0.35 4.25
CA LEU A 85 -5.98 -0.66 5.64
C LEU A 85 -6.49 0.57 6.39
N LEU A 86 -7.17 0.35 7.50
CA LEU A 86 -7.78 1.37 8.33
C LEU A 86 -7.18 1.34 9.73
N ASP A 87 -6.62 2.46 10.18
CA ASP A 87 -6.19 2.60 11.57
C ASP A 87 -7.38 2.77 12.52
N GLU A 88 -7.13 2.88 13.83
CA GLU A 88 -8.16 3.07 14.88
C GLU A 88 -9.13 4.23 14.61
N ASN A 89 -8.73 5.25 13.86
CA ASN A 89 -9.52 6.43 13.55
C ASN A 89 -10.17 6.38 12.16
N HIS A 90 -10.20 5.18 11.56
CA HIS A 90 -10.67 4.93 10.19
C HIS A 90 -9.91 5.78 9.17
N GLU A 91 -8.63 6.11 9.41
CA GLU A 91 -7.78 6.75 8.41
C GLU A 91 -7.21 5.71 7.45
N ALA A 92 -7.28 6.00 6.15
CA ALA A 92 -6.74 5.14 5.11
C ALA A 92 -5.21 5.08 5.14
N LYS A 93 -4.67 3.86 5.12
CA LYS A 93 -3.25 3.55 4.97
C LYS A 93 -3.04 2.56 3.82
N ILE A 94 -2.28 2.96 2.82
CA ILE A 94 -1.95 2.08 1.69
C ILE A 94 -0.89 1.07 2.14
N THR A 95 -1.10 -0.20 1.77
CA THR A 95 -0.23 -1.34 2.05
C THR A 95 0.05 -2.14 0.77
N ASP A 96 0.84 -3.21 0.90
CA ASP A 96 1.15 -4.19 -0.16
C ASP A 96 1.94 -3.61 -1.35
N PHE A 97 3.14 -3.12 -1.03
CA PHE A 97 4.10 -2.60 -1.99
C PHE A 97 4.89 -3.71 -2.73
N GLY A 98 4.48 -4.98 -2.66
CA GLY A 98 5.21 -6.10 -3.27
C GLY A 98 5.37 -5.99 -4.79
N LEU A 99 4.40 -5.33 -5.45
CA LEU A 99 4.44 -5.05 -6.89
C LEU A 99 4.92 -3.63 -7.23
N ALA A 100 5.29 -2.82 -6.23
CA ALA A 100 5.68 -1.45 -6.45
C ALA A 100 6.97 -1.36 -7.30
N ARG A 101 7.10 -0.26 -8.04
CA ARG A 101 8.24 0.02 -8.90
C ARG A 101 8.66 1.48 -8.78
N LEU A 102 9.97 1.71 -8.84
CA LEU A 102 10.52 3.05 -9.04
C LEU A 102 10.38 3.39 -10.52
N MET A 103 9.80 4.54 -10.83
CA MET A 103 9.70 5.06 -12.20
C MET A 103 10.93 5.91 -12.48
N ASN A 104 11.67 5.60 -13.55
CA ASN A 104 12.74 6.48 -13.99
C ASN A 104 12.12 7.69 -14.70
N PRO A 105 12.76 8.88 -14.64
CA PRO A 105 12.25 10.09 -15.30
C PRO A 105 12.06 9.98 -16.82
N VAL A 106 12.68 8.97 -17.45
CA VAL A 106 12.65 8.71 -18.90
C VAL A 106 11.51 7.75 -19.30
N ASP A 107 10.92 7.03 -18.34
CA ASP A 107 9.83 6.08 -18.59
C ASP A 107 8.49 6.83 -18.73
N THR A 108 8.23 7.41 -19.89
CA THR A 108 6.97 8.12 -20.18
C THR A 108 5.79 7.19 -20.46
N HIS A 109 6.04 5.91 -20.73
CA HIS A 109 4.99 4.91 -20.95
C HIS A 109 5.44 3.57 -20.39
N LEU A 110 4.61 2.99 -19.52
CA LEU A 110 4.68 1.63 -18.95
C LEU A 110 5.58 0.66 -19.75
N SER A 111 6.88 0.67 -19.47
CA SER A 111 7.77 -0.42 -19.84
C SER A 111 7.50 -1.53 -18.83
N THR A 112 6.67 -2.50 -19.22
CA THR A 112 6.47 -3.73 -18.44
C THR A 112 7.73 -4.59 -18.59
N PHE A 113 8.84 -4.14 -18.00
CA PHE A 113 9.93 -5.06 -17.71
C PHE A 113 9.45 -5.97 -16.57
N ILE A 114 8.94 -7.12 -16.99
CA ILE A 114 8.93 -8.33 -16.17
C ILE A 114 10.41 -8.54 -15.85
N ASN A 115 10.82 -8.34 -14.59
CA ASN A 115 12.12 -8.81 -14.11
C ASN A 115 12.06 -10.34 -14.06
N GLY A 116 12.03 -10.95 -15.23
CA GLY A 116 12.33 -12.34 -15.49
C GLY A 116 13.71 -12.36 -16.12
N ASP A 117 14.72 -12.16 -15.29
CA ASP A 117 16.07 -12.62 -15.61
C ASP A 117 16.73 -13.03 -14.30
N PHE A 118 16.28 -14.20 -13.82
CA PHE A 118 17.04 -14.96 -12.84
C PHE A 118 18.25 -15.52 -13.58
N GLY A 119 19.37 -14.81 -13.39
CA GLY A 119 20.76 -15.25 -13.50
C GLY A 119 21.02 -16.49 -14.35
N ASP A 120 21.38 -16.25 -15.61
CA ASP A 120 22.23 -17.16 -16.36
C ASP A 120 23.60 -17.33 -15.66
N LEU A 121 24.17 -18.50 -15.88
CA LEU A 121 25.32 -19.11 -15.21
C LEU A 121 26.67 -18.41 -15.48
N GLY A 122 27.61 -18.58 -14.55
CA GLY A 122 29.05 -18.27 -14.68
C GLY A 122 29.48 -17.19 -13.67
N TYR A 123 30.31 -17.45 -12.66
CA TYR A 123 31.44 -18.36 -12.51
C TYR A 123 31.52 -18.88 -11.07
#